data_AF-A0A9W6UZC0-F1
#
_entry.id   AF-A0A9W6UZC0-F1
#
_cell.length_a   1.000
_cell.length_b   1.000
_cell.length_c   1.000
_cell.angle_alpha   90.00
_cell.angle_beta   90.00
_cell.angle_gamma   90.00
#
_symmetry.space_group_name_H-M   'P 1'
#
loop_
_entity.id
_entity.type
_entity.pdbx_description
1 polymer ?
#
loop_
_entity_poly.entity_id
_entity_poly.type
_entity_poly.pdbx_seq_one_letter_code
_entity_poly.pdbx_strand_id
1 'polypeptide(L)'
;MWAWVLILVGAAAFIAWFGFATVRLERLLLPWLPGRVRGSTVRAALLGAGLQMAALLACSLLSLATIPIAEAAGDPRWGAVTVVPAVLLYAPFSGLFIPSESFGFAMSIRAMEGAGITRSQARAFLWSGVPFTFLGLAVLTAGLLYTFAS
;
A
#
# COMPACT_ATOMS: atom_id res chain seq x y z
N MET A 1 13.08 -25.28 -14.69
CA MET A 1 12.71 -24.32 -15.75
C MET A 1 11.34 -23.69 -15.52
N TRP A 2 10.29 -24.48 -15.27
CA TRP A 2 8.92 -23.97 -15.01
C TRP A 2 8.76 -23.04 -13.81
N ALA A 3 9.48 -23.27 -12.70
CA ALA A 3 9.41 -22.41 -11.52
C ALA A 3 9.84 -20.95 -11.82
N TRP A 4 10.90 -20.77 -12.61
CA TRP A 4 11.36 -19.43 -13.01
C TRP A 4 10.35 -18.71 -13.91
N VAL A 5 9.69 -19.45 -14.81
CA VAL A 5 8.63 -18.90 -15.67
C VAL A 5 7.46 -18.41 -14.81
N LEU A 6 7.03 -19.20 -13.83
CA LEU A 6 5.95 -18.80 -12.92
C LEU A 6 6.31 -17.57 -12.07
N ILE A 7 7.55 -17.48 -11.57
CA ILE A 7 8.03 -16.31 -10.84
C ILE A 7 8.02 -15.06 -11.73
N LEU A 8 8.53 -15.17 -12.96
CA LEU A 8 8.57 -14.04 -13.90
C LEU A 8 7.17 -13.57 -14.31
N VAL A 9 6.26 -14.50 -14.62
CA VAL A 9 4.87 -14.18 -14.96
C VAL A 9 4.16 -13.56 -13.76
N GLY A 10 4.34 -14.12 -12.56
CA GLY A 10 3.77 -13.58 -11.33
C GLY A 10 4.28 -12.18 -11.02
N ALA A 11 5.59 -11.94 -11.15
CA ALA A 11 6.19 -10.62 -10.96
C ALA A 11 5.67 -9.60 -11.99
N ALA A 12 5.57 -9.97 -13.26
CA ALA A 12 5.03 -9.11 -14.31
C ALA A 12 3.55 -8.77 -14.05
N ALA A 13 2.73 -9.76 -13.67
CA ALA A 13 1.33 -9.57 -13.32
C ALA A 13 1.19 -8.64 -12.09
N PHE A 14 2.01 -8.84 -11.06
CA PHE A 14 2.02 -7.99 -9.87
C PHE A 14 2.41 -6.55 -10.20
N ILE A 15 3.46 -6.33 -11.00
CA ILE A 15 3.89 -4.98 -11.42
C ILE A 15 2.79 -4.28 -12.21
N ALA A 16 2.16 -4.97 -13.17
CA ALA A 16 1.06 -4.42 -13.97
C ALA A 16 -0.14 -4.05 -13.09
N TRP A 17 -0.53 -4.96 -12.20
CA TRP A 17 -1.62 -4.73 -11.26
C TRP A 17 -1.28 -3.58 -10.27
N PHE A 18 -0.06 -3.51 -9.75
CA PHE A 18 0.39 -2.47 -8.82
C PHE A 18 0.33 -1.09 -9.48
N GLY A 19 0.85 -0.98 -10.71
CA GLY A 19 0.78 0.26 -11.49
C GLY A 19 -0.68 0.70 -11.75
N PHE A 20 -1.52 -0.23 -12.19
CA PHE A 20 -2.95 0.03 -12.41
C PHE A 20 -3.66 0.46 -11.12
N ALA A 21 -3.47 -0.27 -10.03
CA ALA A 21 -4.12 -0.02 -8.74
C ALA A 21 -3.68 1.32 -8.14
N THR A 22 -2.40 1.67 -8.24
CA THR A 22 -1.86 2.94 -7.74
C THR A 22 -2.45 4.13 -8.50
N VAL A 23 -2.46 4.07 -9.84
CA VAL A 23 -3.08 5.12 -10.68
C VAL A 23 -4.58 5.22 -10.41
N ARG A 24 -5.26 4.08 -10.24
CA ARG A 24 -6.69 4.05 -9.94
C ARG A 24 -6.98 4.67 -8.58
N LEU A 25 -6.18 4.34 -7.56
CA LEU A 25 -6.27 4.90 -6.21
C LEU A 25 -6.06 6.41 -6.23
N GLU A 26 -5.03 6.90 -6.92
CA GLU A 26 -4.75 8.32 -7.07
C GLU A 26 -5.95 9.05 -7.72
N ARG A 27 -6.50 8.51 -8.82
CA ARG A 27 -7.69 9.07 -9.48
C ARG A 27 -8.94 9.09 -8.60
N LEU A 28 -9.07 8.15 -7.66
CA LEU A 28 -10.18 8.13 -6.71
C LEU A 28 -9.98 9.13 -5.57
N LEU A 29 -8.75 9.31 -5.11
CA LEU A 29 -8.41 10.20 -4.00
C LEU A 29 -8.36 11.68 -4.41
N LEU A 30 -7.83 11.99 -5.60
CA LEU A 30 -7.58 13.36 -6.05
C LEU A 30 -8.84 14.26 -6.08
N PRO A 31 -10.03 13.81 -6.51
CA PRO A 31 -11.23 14.65 -6.47
C PRO A 31 -11.70 14.96 -5.03
N TRP A 32 -11.43 14.05 -4.09
CA TRP A 32 -11.87 14.15 -2.70
C TRP A 32 -10.92 14.95 -1.81
N LEU A 33 -9.62 14.87 -2.07
CA LEU A 33 -8.55 15.46 -1.26
C LEU A 33 -8.67 16.99 -1.08
N PRO A 34 -8.85 17.82 -2.14
CA PRO A 34 -8.83 19.27 -2.01
C PRO A 34 -9.88 19.79 -1.02
N GLY A 35 -11.09 19.22 -1.01
CA GLY A 35 -12.14 19.60 -0.08
C GLY A 35 -11.81 19.30 1.38
N ARG A 36 -10.95 18.31 1.64
CA ARG A 36 -10.56 17.89 2.99
C ARG A 36 -9.28 18.53 3.48
N VAL A 37 -8.38 18.93 2.58
CA VAL A 37 -7.02 19.39 2.94
C VAL A 37 -6.89 20.93 2.92
N ARG A 38 -7.89 21.64 2.36
CA ARG A 38 -7.87 23.10 2.21
C ARG A 38 -7.48 23.84 3.50
N GLY A 39 -6.51 24.73 3.36
CA GLY A 39 -6.08 25.67 4.39
C GLY A 39 -5.22 25.09 5.51
N SER A 40 -4.87 23.80 5.52
CA SER A 40 -4.08 23.23 6.62
C SER A 40 -3.12 22.10 6.20
N THR A 41 -1.83 22.36 6.33
CA THR A 41 -0.76 21.37 6.16
C THR A 41 -0.83 20.24 7.20
N VAL A 42 -1.23 20.56 8.44
CA VAL A 42 -1.41 19.56 9.51
C VAL A 42 -2.54 18.61 9.16
N ARG A 43 -3.66 19.14 8.64
CA ARG A 43 -4.78 18.30 8.19
C ARG A 43 -4.36 17.40 7.02
N ALA A 44 -3.52 17.89 6.12
CA ALA A 44 -2.91 17.08 5.05
C ALA A 44 -2.11 15.91 5.62
N ALA A 45 -1.21 16.19 6.57
CA ALA A 45 -0.41 15.17 7.22
C ALA A 45 -1.29 14.13 7.94
N LEU A 46 -2.29 14.57 8.72
CA LEU A 46 -3.20 13.67 9.43
C LEU A 46 -4.00 12.78 8.48
N LEU A 47 -4.44 13.31 7.34
CA LEU A 47 -5.15 12.52 6.33
C LEU A 47 -4.23 11.49 5.67
N GLY A 48 -3.00 11.85 5.34
CA GLY A 48 -2.03 10.91 4.76
C GLY A 48 -1.66 9.79 5.73
N ALA A 49 -1.37 10.15 6.99
CA ALA A 49 -1.10 9.21 8.06
C ALA A 49 -2.30 8.29 8.32
N GLY A 50 -3.50 8.87 8.44
CA GLY A 50 -4.74 8.13 8.67
C GLY A 50 -5.07 7.17 7.54
N LEU A 51 -4.85 7.56 6.28
CA LEU A 51 -5.07 6.69 5.13
C LEU A 51 -4.10 5.50 5.15
N GLN A 52 -2.81 5.75 5.41
CA GLN A 52 -1.82 4.68 5.46
C GLN A 52 -2.01 3.77 6.67
N MET A 53 -2.39 4.32 7.83
CA MET A 53 -2.78 3.53 9.01
C MET A 53 -4.01 2.67 8.73
N ALA A 54 -5.03 3.20 8.06
CA ALA A 54 -6.21 2.44 7.68
C ALA A 54 -5.87 1.29 6.72
N ALA A 55 -5.02 1.55 5.74
CA ALA A 55 -4.51 0.53 4.82
C ALA A 55 -3.71 -0.55 5.57
N LEU A 56 -2.85 -0.15 6.51
CA LEU A 56 -2.09 -1.06 7.36
C LEU A 56 -3.00 -1.90 8.25
N LEU A 57 -4.02 -1.29 8.88
CA LEU A 57 -4.99 -2.01 9.70
C LEU A 57 -5.78 -3.01 8.87
N ALA A 58 -6.26 -2.62 7.68
CA ALA A 58 -6.95 -3.52 6.77
C ALA A 58 -6.05 -4.69 6.34
N CYS A 59 -4.77 -4.41 6.05
CA CYS A 59 -3.77 -5.42 5.79
C CYS A 59 -3.61 -6.39 6.96
N SER A 60 -3.41 -5.88 8.18
CA SER A 60 -3.25 -6.69 9.40
C SER A 60 -4.49 -7.52 9.70
N LEU A 61 -5.69 -6.96 9.54
CA LEU A 61 -6.95 -7.67 9.75
C LEU A 61 -7.13 -8.78 8.73
N LEU A 62 -6.81 -8.54 7.45
CA LEU A 62 -6.81 -9.59 6.43
C LEU A 62 -5.80 -10.68 6.79
N SER A 63 -4.58 -10.32 7.17
CA SER A 63 -3.58 -11.31 7.61
C SER A 63 -4.05 -12.12 8.82
N LEU A 64 -4.65 -11.49 9.84
CA LEU A 64 -5.14 -12.18 11.03
C LEU A 64 -6.35 -13.08 10.77
N ALA A 65 -7.28 -12.63 9.92
CA ALA A 65 -8.47 -13.41 9.55
C ALA A 65 -8.12 -14.73 8.86
N THR A 66 -6.86 -14.89 8.46
CA THR A 66 -6.42 -16.03 7.67
C THR A 66 -5.69 -17.11 8.45
N ILE A 67 -5.24 -16.79 9.68
CA ILE A 67 -4.75 -17.78 10.64
C ILE A 67 -5.75 -18.92 10.84
N PRO A 68 -7.05 -18.67 11.15
CA PRO A 68 -8.01 -19.75 11.33
C PRO A 68 -8.27 -20.54 10.03
N ILE A 69 -8.08 -19.94 8.86
CA ILE A 69 -8.22 -20.63 7.56
C ILE A 69 -7.09 -21.64 7.38
N ALA A 70 -5.85 -21.23 7.68
CA ALA A 70 -4.70 -22.12 7.60
C ALA A 70 -4.79 -23.27 8.63
N GLU A 71 -5.22 -22.96 9.86
CA GLU A 71 -5.46 -23.98 10.90
C GLU A 71 -6.57 -24.97 10.49
N ALA A 72 -7.70 -24.49 9.97
CA ALA A 72 -8.78 -25.34 9.52
C ALA A 72 -8.41 -26.21 8.31
N ALA A 73 -7.52 -25.72 7.44
CA ALA A 73 -7.04 -26.45 6.27
C ALA A 73 -5.95 -27.49 6.62
N GLY A 74 -5.32 -27.39 7.81
CA GLY A 74 -4.27 -28.31 8.25
C GLY A 74 -2.98 -28.27 7.41
N ASP A 75 -2.82 -27.26 6.55
CA ASP A 75 -1.63 -27.09 5.71
C ASP A 75 -1.09 -25.64 5.83
N PRO A 76 0.14 -25.45 6.36
CA PRO A 76 0.74 -24.14 6.58
C PRO A 76 0.95 -23.34 5.29
N ARG A 77 0.96 -23.99 4.11
CA ARG A 77 1.05 -23.31 2.81
C ARG A 77 -0.15 -22.42 2.51
N TRP A 78 -1.29 -22.67 3.14
CA TRP A 78 -2.43 -21.76 3.07
C TRP A 78 -2.11 -20.39 3.68
N GLY A 79 -1.16 -20.30 4.62
CA GLY A 79 -0.65 -19.02 5.12
C GLY A 79 -0.03 -18.14 4.03
N ALA A 80 0.51 -18.72 2.96
CA ALA A 80 1.08 -17.94 1.84
C ALA A 80 -0.03 -17.43 0.91
N VAL A 81 -1.07 -18.25 0.68
CA VAL A 81 -2.26 -17.86 -0.11
C VAL A 81 -2.98 -16.68 0.54
N THR A 82 -2.80 -16.50 1.85
CA THR A 82 -3.55 -15.54 2.63
C THR A 82 -2.84 -14.21 2.86
N VAL A 83 -1.51 -14.20 2.82
CA VAL A 83 -0.71 -12.96 2.79
C VAL A 83 -0.84 -12.24 1.45
N VAL A 84 -1.06 -12.97 0.34
CA VAL A 84 -1.16 -12.39 -1.00
C VAL A 84 -2.29 -11.34 -1.11
N PRO A 85 -3.55 -11.60 -0.72
CA PRO A 85 -4.61 -10.59 -0.69
C PRO A 85 -4.27 -9.36 0.15
N ALA A 86 -3.62 -9.55 1.31
CA ALA A 86 -3.22 -8.45 2.18
C ALA A 86 -2.16 -7.55 1.52
N VAL A 87 -1.16 -8.16 0.87
CA VAL A 87 -0.15 -7.45 0.07
C VAL A 87 -0.80 -6.72 -1.10
N LEU A 88 -1.72 -7.37 -1.82
CA LEU A 88 -2.47 -6.76 -2.91
C LEU A 88 -3.37 -5.61 -2.40
N LEU A 89 -3.85 -5.63 -1.17
CA LEU A 89 -4.58 -4.46 -0.67
C LEU A 89 -3.62 -3.31 -0.32
N TYR A 90 -2.50 -3.63 0.32
CA TYR A 90 -1.62 -2.65 0.94
C TYR A 90 -0.60 -2.00 0.00
N ALA A 91 -0.12 -2.75 -1.00
CA ALA A 91 0.94 -2.31 -1.90
C ALA A 91 0.64 -0.96 -2.59
N PRO A 92 -0.54 -0.70 -3.17
CA PRO A 92 -0.80 0.54 -3.91
C PRO A 92 -0.80 1.77 -3.00
N PHE A 93 -1.22 1.61 -1.74
CA PHE A 93 -1.12 2.66 -0.73
C PHE A 93 0.34 2.96 -0.42
N SER A 94 1.14 1.93 -0.14
CA SER A 94 2.59 2.07 0.03
C SER A 94 3.26 2.77 -1.16
N GLY A 95 2.88 2.40 -2.39
CA GLY A 95 3.36 3.04 -3.62
C GLY A 95 3.06 4.53 -3.72
N LEU A 96 1.94 4.98 -3.15
CA LEU A 96 1.57 6.40 -3.10
C LEU A 96 2.49 7.20 -2.17
N PHE A 97 2.87 6.62 -1.03
CA PHE A 97 3.63 7.33 0.02
C PHE A 97 5.15 7.16 -0.10
N ILE A 98 5.65 6.21 -0.89
CA ILE A 98 7.10 6.04 -1.09
C ILE A 98 7.66 7.24 -1.89
N PRO A 99 8.63 8.00 -1.33
CA PRO A 99 9.28 9.07 -2.03
C PRO A 99 10.31 8.50 -3.00
N SER A 100 9.91 8.22 -4.23
CA SER A 100 10.84 7.85 -5.30
C SER A 100 10.68 8.76 -6.51
N GLU A 101 11.80 9.05 -7.18
CA GLU A 101 11.81 9.79 -8.45
C GLU A 101 11.27 8.92 -9.60
N SER A 102 11.41 7.59 -9.46
CA SER A 102 11.03 6.59 -10.46
C SER A 102 9.54 6.21 -10.41
N PHE A 103 8.91 6.32 -9.24
CA PHE A 103 7.49 6.06 -9.00
C PHE A 103 6.88 7.19 -8.18
N GLY A 104 6.00 7.95 -8.81
CA GLY A 104 4.89 8.59 -8.13
C GLY A 104 5.19 9.92 -7.43
N PHE A 105 6.20 10.08 -6.57
CA PHE A 105 6.19 11.18 -5.61
C PHE A 105 6.13 12.59 -6.24
N ALA A 106 6.97 12.87 -7.24
CA ALA A 106 6.92 14.15 -7.97
C ALA A 106 5.66 14.28 -8.85
N MET A 107 5.18 13.16 -9.39
CA MET A 107 3.98 13.11 -10.25
C MET A 107 2.71 13.34 -9.42
N SER A 108 2.58 12.68 -8.28
CA SER A 108 1.53 12.85 -7.28
C SER A 108 1.51 14.25 -6.72
N ILE A 109 2.68 14.86 -6.44
CA ILE A 109 2.73 16.28 -6.06
C ILE A 109 2.15 17.15 -7.17
N ARG A 110 2.58 16.97 -8.43
CA ARG A 110 2.06 17.75 -9.56
C ARG A 110 0.56 17.53 -9.78
N ALA A 111 0.07 16.31 -9.61
CA ALA A 111 -1.35 15.98 -9.73
C ALA A 111 -2.17 16.62 -8.61
N MET A 112 -1.66 16.62 -7.37
CA MET A 112 -2.25 17.32 -6.24
C MET A 112 -2.23 18.86 -6.43
N GLU A 113 -1.14 19.41 -6.96
CA GLU A 113 -1.03 20.83 -7.33
C GLU A 113 -2.05 21.20 -8.42
N GLY A 114 -2.19 20.37 -9.45
CA GLY A 114 -3.22 20.52 -10.48
C GLY A 114 -4.65 20.44 -9.94
N ALA A 115 -4.85 19.75 -8.81
CA ALA A 115 -6.12 19.69 -8.09
C ALA A 115 -6.32 20.85 -7.07
N GLY A 116 -5.39 21.81 -7.00
CA GLY A 116 -5.47 23.00 -6.14
C GLY A 116 -4.95 22.80 -4.71
N ILE A 117 -4.16 21.75 -4.46
CA ILE A 117 -3.46 21.52 -3.19
C ILE A 117 -2.09 22.19 -3.25
N THR A 118 -1.66 22.87 -2.19
CA THR A 118 -0.34 23.49 -2.19
C THR A 118 0.76 22.43 -2.11
N ARG A 119 1.95 22.76 -2.63
CA ARG A 119 3.13 21.87 -2.54
C ARG A 119 3.44 21.42 -1.12
N SER A 120 3.28 22.30 -0.14
CA SER A 120 3.51 22.00 1.28
C SER A 120 2.49 21.01 1.83
N GLN A 121 1.20 21.15 1.46
CA GLN A 121 0.14 20.22 1.83
C GLN A 121 0.35 18.85 1.17
N ALA A 122 0.66 18.82 -0.13
CA ALA A 122 0.94 17.59 -0.86
C ALA A 122 2.12 16.83 -0.24
N ARG A 123 3.23 17.53 0.04
CA ARG A 123 4.38 16.94 0.75
C ARG A 123 4.01 16.42 2.13
N ALA A 124 3.29 17.19 2.93
CA ALA A 124 2.90 16.79 4.27
C ALA A 124 2.01 15.54 4.26
N PHE A 125 1.07 15.46 3.31
CA PHE A 125 0.25 14.27 3.08
C PHE A 125 1.10 13.05 2.71
N LEU A 126 1.99 13.18 1.74
CA LEU A 126 2.78 12.04 1.27
C LEU A 126 3.85 11.58 2.28
N TRP A 127 4.48 12.52 3.01
CA TRP A 127 5.51 12.18 3.98
C TRP A 127 4.95 11.55 5.25
N SER A 128 3.74 11.92 5.66
CA SER A 128 3.15 11.40 6.89
C SER A 128 2.79 9.91 6.80
N GLY A 129 2.58 9.37 5.60
CA GLY A 129 2.37 7.94 5.37
C GLY A 129 3.67 7.10 5.34
N VAL A 130 4.84 7.73 5.22
CA VAL A 130 6.12 7.00 5.07
C VAL A 130 6.43 6.08 6.26
N PRO A 131 6.35 6.51 7.54
CA PRO A 131 6.64 5.62 8.67
C PRO A 131 5.75 4.38 8.69
N PHE A 132 4.47 4.54 8.38
CA PHE A 132 3.50 3.45 8.35
C PHE A 132 3.74 2.50 7.18
N THR A 133 4.27 3.00 6.07
CA THR A 133 4.73 2.17 4.93
C THR A 133 5.81 1.19 5.38
N PHE A 134 6.83 1.68 6.10
CA PHE A 134 7.88 0.82 6.62
C PHE A 134 7.38 -0.17 7.67
N LEU A 135 6.47 0.25 8.55
CA LEU A 135 5.83 -0.65 9.51
C LEU A 135 5.06 -1.77 8.79
N GLY A 136 4.28 -1.46 7.75
CA GLY A 136 3.55 -2.48 7.00
C GLY A 136 4.46 -3.45 6.26
N LEU A 137 5.55 -2.96 5.68
CA LEU A 137 6.57 -3.83 5.08
C LEU A 137 7.20 -4.77 6.11
N ALA A 138 7.51 -4.28 7.32
CA ALA A 138 8.04 -5.09 8.39
C ALA A 138 7.03 -6.17 8.85
N VAL A 139 5.75 -5.81 9.02
CA VAL A 139 4.67 -6.73 9.38
C VAL A 139 4.49 -7.81 8.32
N LEU A 140 4.45 -7.42 7.03
CA LEU A 140 4.33 -8.37 5.92
C LEU A 140 5.52 -9.31 5.82
N THR A 141 6.74 -8.79 6.02
CA THR A 141 7.97 -9.61 6.00
C THR A 141 7.99 -10.59 7.16
N ALA A 142 7.62 -10.15 8.36
CA ALA A 142 7.50 -11.01 9.54
C ALA A 142 6.45 -12.11 9.34
N GLY A 143 5.28 -11.76 8.76
CA GLY A 143 4.24 -12.72 8.41
C GLY A 143 4.71 -13.77 7.41
N LEU A 144 5.39 -13.36 6.33
CA LEU A 144 5.97 -14.28 5.35
C LEU A 144 7.00 -15.21 6.00
N LEU A 145 7.93 -14.66 6.80
CA LEU A 145 8.95 -15.46 7.48
C LEU A 145 8.32 -16.48 8.43
N TYR A 146 7.28 -16.10 9.18
CA TYR A 146 6.55 -17.02 10.04
C TYR A 146 5.94 -18.17 9.24
N THR A 147 5.25 -17.87 8.14
CA THR A 147 4.63 -18.88 7.26
C THR A 147 5.62 -19.85 6.64
N PHE A 148 6.84 -19.42 6.32
CA PHE A 148 7.86 -20.30 5.73
C PHE A 148 8.74 -21.02 6.77
N ALA A 149 8.71 -20.59 8.04
CA ALA A 149 9.45 -21.22 9.13
C ALA A 149 8.65 -22.29 9.89
N SER A 150 7.31 -22.24 9.81
CA SER A 150 6.36 -23.23 10.35
C SER A 150 6.07 -24.36 9.38
#